data_AF-A0A1X6PG41-F1
#
_entry.id   AF-A0A1X6PG41-F1
#
_cell.length_a   1.000
_cell.length_b   1.000
_cell.length_c   1.000
_cell.angle_alpha   90.00
_cell.angle_beta   90.00
_cell.angle_gamma   90.00
#
_symmetry.space_group_name_H-M   'P 1'
#
loop_
_entity.id
_entity.type
_entity.pdbx_description
1 polymer ?
#
loop_
_entity_poly.entity_id
_entity_poly.type
_entity_poly.pdbx_seq_one_letter_code
_entity_poly.pdbx_strand_id
1 'polypeptide(L)'
;MGDCPFSQRVVMALEEMCVPYELHKVNTLVKPPWFHILTAEGKVPLLYHEGRLIDDSSQIVSYLQQRFPKAHAVRRRAQLPLLLSEGQLTAFGGVFREWLTGAPTVGAPEVEAELGVVEGVLAQNAELRKGPFLGGRRFCWEDLALVPQLYHLEVAGEAFRGWAIPPSLPHTRAYLAAAKREQSFVKSAPSAASIHAGYGRLVEDGPEVVTDLPDIIE
;
A
#
# COMPACT_ATOMS: atom_id res chain seq x y z
N MET A 1 9.39 7.36 6.99
CA MET A 1 8.02 7.37 6.43
C MET A 1 7.01 7.27 7.58
N GLY A 2 5.78 7.74 7.40
CA GLY A 2 4.65 7.39 8.30
C GLY A 2 4.04 6.02 7.96
N ASP A 3 3.07 5.57 8.75
CA ASP A 3 2.41 4.25 8.68
C ASP A 3 1.38 4.08 7.56
N CYS A 4 1.46 4.88 6.49
CA CYS A 4 0.52 4.83 5.37
C CYS A 4 1.07 3.96 4.20
N PRO A 5 0.47 2.78 3.91
CA PRO A 5 0.94 1.93 2.81
C PRO A 5 0.74 2.60 1.44
N PHE A 6 -0.27 3.44 1.28
CA PHE A 6 -0.53 4.20 0.06
C PHE A 6 0.54 5.28 -0.19
N SER A 7 1.05 5.91 0.86
CA SER A 7 2.16 6.86 0.75
C SER A 7 3.48 6.14 0.47
N GLN A 8 3.69 4.97 1.07
CA GLN A 8 4.84 4.11 0.75
C GLN A 8 4.85 3.74 -0.73
N ARG A 9 3.70 3.33 -1.29
CA ARG A 9 3.55 3.04 -2.72
C ARG A 9 4.04 4.17 -3.62
N VAL A 10 3.64 5.41 -3.35
CA VAL A 10 4.04 6.58 -4.18
C VAL A 10 5.55 6.81 -4.10
N VAL A 11 6.14 6.71 -2.91
CA VAL A 11 7.60 6.86 -2.78
C VAL A 11 8.34 5.70 -3.43
N MET A 12 7.86 4.45 -3.32
CA MET A 12 8.43 3.34 -4.09
C MET A 12 8.38 3.61 -5.59
N ALA A 13 7.27 4.16 -6.10
CA ALA A 13 7.13 4.51 -7.51
C ALA A 13 8.17 5.55 -7.95
N LEU A 14 8.32 6.64 -7.18
CA LEU A 14 9.30 7.69 -7.44
C LEU A 14 10.74 7.15 -7.41
N GLU A 15 11.06 6.29 -6.46
CA GLU A 15 12.37 5.63 -6.33
C GLU A 15 12.67 4.69 -7.49
N GLU A 16 11.75 3.80 -7.85
CA GLU A 16 11.91 2.92 -9.01
C GLU A 16 12.09 3.75 -10.28
N MET A 17 11.29 4.80 -10.46
CA MET A 17 11.35 5.67 -11.63
C MET A 17 12.56 6.63 -11.61
N CYS A 18 13.37 6.65 -10.56
CA CYS A 18 14.46 7.60 -10.37
C CYS A 18 14.03 9.06 -10.58
N VAL A 19 12.79 9.40 -10.19
CA VAL A 19 12.25 10.77 -10.29
C VAL A 19 12.62 11.51 -9.01
N PRO A 20 13.34 12.65 -9.07
CA PRO A 20 13.61 13.45 -7.88
C PRO A 20 12.32 13.99 -7.26
N TYR A 21 12.25 14.00 -5.93
CA TYR A 21 11.10 14.48 -5.18
C TYR A 21 11.52 15.12 -3.86
N GLU A 22 10.65 15.98 -3.34
CA GLU A 22 10.71 16.48 -1.97
C GLU A 22 9.58 15.83 -1.16
N LEU A 23 9.91 15.27 0.02
CA LEU A 23 8.94 14.59 0.87
C LEU A 23 8.47 15.52 1.99
N HIS A 24 7.23 16.00 1.89
CA HIS A 24 6.56 16.74 2.97
C HIS A 24 5.75 15.79 3.83
N LYS A 25 6.15 15.63 5.10
CA LYS A 25 5.40 14.81 6.07
C LYS A 25 4.29 15.66 6.69
N VAL A 26 3.09 15.12 6.71
CA VAL A 26 1.93 15.72 7.37
C VAL A 26 1.55 14.86 8.55
N ASN A 27 1.31 15.49 9.71
CA ASN A 27 0.68 14.82 10.83
C ASN A 27 -0.82 14.76 10.54
N THR A 28 -1.34 13.57 10.22
CA THR A 28 -2.77 13.40 9.91
C THR A 28 -3.67 13.43 11.14
N LEU A 29 -3.10 13.32 12.35
CA LEU A 29 -3.83 13.48 13.62
C LEU A 29 -4.08 14.96 13.94
N VAL A 30 -3.13 15.81 13.57
CA VAL A 30 -3.21 17.27 13.76
C VAL A 30 -2.95 17.90 12.41
N LYS A 31 -3.99 17.84 11.55
CA LYS A 31 -3.92 18.35 10.18
C LYS A 31 -3.65 19.86 10.24
N PRO A 32 -2.56 20.35 9.64
CA PRO A 32 -2.28 21.78 9.65
C PRO A 32 -3.33 22.50 8.79
N PRO A 33 -3.69 23.76 9.09
CA PRO A 33 -4.76 24.47 8.37
C PRO A 33 -4.56 24.51 6.85
N TRP A 34 -3.32 24.62 6.39
CA TRP A 34 -2.99 24.62 4.96
C TRP A 34 -3.33 23.30 4.25
N PHE A 35 -3.42 22.18 4.96
CA PHE A 35 -3.66 20.87 4.35
C PHE A 35 -5.12 20.69 3.93
N HIS A 36 -6.06 21.23 4.69
CA HIS A 36 -7.49 21.24 4.33
C HIS A 36 -7.77 22.12 3.11
N ILE A 37 -6.93 23.12 2.85
CA ILE A 37 -7.02 23.94 1.64
C ILE A 37 -6.67 23.10 0.39
N LEU A 38 -5.80 22.08 0.55
CA LEU A 38 -5.34 21.24 -0.55
C LEU A 38 -6.31 20.10 -0.85
N THR A 39 -6.86 19.43 0.17
CA THR A 39 -7.79 18.31 -0.02
C THR A 39 -8.92 18.37 0.98
N ALA A 40 -10.16 18.30 0.49
CA ALA A 40 -11.35 18.30 1.33
C ALA A 40 -11.39 17.07 2.26
N GLU A 41 -10.95 15.92 1.76
CA GLU A 41 -10.95 14.66 2.53
C GLU A 41 -9.79 14.60 3.55
N GLY A 42 -8.75 15.42 3.40
CA GLY A 42 -7.60 15.40 4.30
C GLY A 42 -6.86 14.05 4.30
N LYS A 43 -6.81 13.37 3.16
CA LYS A 43 -6.14 12.07 2.98
C LYS A 43 -4.76 12.24 2.35
N VAL A 44 -3.90 11.25 2.62
CA VAL A 44 -2.57 11.10 2.01
C VAL A 44 -2.51 9.77 1.26
N PRO A 45 -1.67 9.61 0.22
CA PRO A 45 -0.72 10.59 -0.31
C PRO A 45 -1.36 11.70 -1.18
N LEU A 46 -0.63 12.81 -1.30
CA LEU A 46 -0.86 13.86 -2.30
C LEU A 46 0.44 14.09 -3.09
N LEU A 47 0.33 14.32 -4.39
CA LEU A 47 1.43 14.78 -5.25
C LEU A 47 1.13 16.20 -5.73
N TYR A 48 2.08 17.11 -5.52
CA TYR A 48 2.07 18.42 -6.16
C TYR A 48 3.17 18.47 -7.22
N HIS A 49 2.80 18.77 -8.47
CA HIS A 49 3.75 18.88 -9.57
C HIS A 49 3.25 19.89 -10.62
N GLU A 50 4.08 20.90 -10.94
CA GLU A 50 3.80 21.92 -11.96
C GLU A 50 2.42 22.60 -11.78
N GLY A 51 2.09 23.00 -10.55
CA GLY A 51 0.80 23.67 -10.26
C GLY A 51 -0.40 22.73 -10.15
N ARG A 52 -0.22 21.42 -10.30
CA ARG A 52 -1.29 20.41 -10.19
C ARG A 52 -1.17 19.66 -8.88
N LEU A 53 -2.28 19.55 -8.16
CA LEU A 53 -2.43 18.66 -7.03
C LEU A 53 -3.16 17.39 -7.49
N ILE A 54 -2.63 16.23 -7.12
CA ILE A 54 -3.16 14.91 -7.48
C ILE A 54 -3.25 14.10 -6.19
N ASP A 55 -4.44 13.58 -5.91
CA ASP A 55 -4.72 12.65 -4.83
C ASP A 55 -4.83 11.22 -5.36
N ASP A 56 -5.12 10.28 -4.46
CA ASP A 56 -5.20 8.84 -4.73
C ASP A 56 -3.87 8.21 -5.21
N SER A 57 -3.37 7.22 -4.48
CA SER A 57 -2.07 6.62 -4.80
C SER A 57 -2.01 6.00 -6.20
N SER A 58 -3.12 5.49 -6.72
CA SER A 58 -3.18 4.85 -8.04
C SER A 58 -3.20 5.91 -9.15
N GLN A 59 -3.93 7.01 -8.95
CA GLN A 59 -3.91 8.16 -9.86
C GLN A 59 -2.54 8.84 -9.88
N ILE A 60 -1.90 9.03 -8.73
CA ILE A 60 -0.55 9.59 -8.62
C ILE A 60 0.45 8.74 -9.40
N VAL A 61 0.48 7.42 -9.18
CA VAL A 61 1.40 6.54 -9.93
C VAL A 61 1.10 6.56 -11.44
N SER A 62 -0.18 6.74 -11.83
CA SER A 62 -0.60 6.81 -13.23
C SER A 62 -0.06 8.07 -13.88
N TYR A 63 -0.23 9.20 -13.19
CA TYR A 63 0.31 10.48 -13.61
C TYR A 63 1.83 10.44 -13.76
N LEU A 64 2.55 9.89 -12.78
CA LEU A 64 4.01 9.78 -12.84
C LEU A 64 4.45 9.00 -14.09
N GLN A 65 3.81 7.88 -14.41
CA GLN A 65 4.14 7.09 -15.59
C GLN A 65 3.87 7.83 -16.91
N GLN A 66 2.77 8.60 -16.97
CA GLN A 66 2.44 9.40 -18.15
C GLN A 66 3.40 10.59 -18.31
N ARG A 67 3.75 11.26 -17.21
CA ARG A 67 4.59 12.47 -17.20
C ARG A 67 6.07 12.17 -17.39
N PHE A 68 6.53 11.01 -16.95
CA PHE A 68 7.93 10.57 -17.01
C PHE A 68 8.09 9.23 -17.76
N PRO A 69 7.68 9.12 -19.03
CA PRO A 69 7.65 7.85 -19.75
C PRO A 69 9.04 7.26 -20.03
N LYS A 70 10.10 8.10 -19.98
CA LYS A 70 11.51 7.68 -20.14
C LYS A 70 12.13 7.12 -18.84
N ALA A 71 11.45 7.25 -17.70
CA ALA A 71 11.82 6.60 -16.45
C ALA A 71 11.40 5.11 -16.49
N HIS A 72 12.14 4.30 -17.23
CA HIS A 72 11.80 2.93 -17.62
C HIS A 72 11.97 1.84 -16.52
N ALA A 73 11.52 2.07 -15.29
CA ALA A 73 11.57 1.01 -14.27
C ALA A 73 10.24 0.28 -14.07
N VAL A 74 9.13 1.03 -13.99
CA VAL A 74 7.81 0.49 -13.64
C VAL A 74 6.87 0.60 -14.83
N ARG A 75 6.61 -0.50 -15.52
CA ARG A 75 5.57 -0.56 -16.57
C ARG A 75 4.38 -1.35 -16.06
N ARG A 76 3.16 -0.85 -16.30
CA ARG A 76 1.95 -1.68 -16.20
C ARG A 76 2.10 -2.87 -17.14
N ARG A 77 1.83 -4.07 -16.66
CA ARG A 77 1.94 -5.26 -17.50
C ARG A 77 0.67 -5.43 -18.33
N ALA A 78 0.78 -5.39 -19.66
CA ALA A 78 -0.36 -5.62 -20.55
C ALA A 78 -0.79 -7.11 -20.64
N GLN A 79 -0.02 -8.04 -20.06
CA GLN A 79 -0.13 -9.48 -20.34
C GLN A 79 0.28 -10.33 -19.13
N LEU A 80 -0.29 -10.04 -17.97
CA LEU A 80 -0.49 -11.08 -16.95
C LEU A 80 -1.62 -11.97 -17.48
N PRO A 81 -1.51 -13.31 -17.50
CA PRO A 81 -2.72 -14.15 -17.52
C PRO A 81 -3.54 -14.01 -16.22
N LEU A 82 -3.06 -13.18 -15.28
CA LEU A 82 -3.75 -12.87 -14.04
C LEU A 82 -4.75 -11.74 -14.30
N LEU A 83 -6.01 -12.16 -14.40
CA LEU A 83 -7.22 -11.37 -14.64
C LEU A 83 -7.61 -10.44 -13.48
N LEU A 84 -6.76 -10.32 -12.44
CA LEU A 84 -7.11 -9.54 -11.27
C LEU A 84 -6.80 -8.06 -11.51
N SER A 85 -7.83 -7.25 -11.31
CA SER A 85 -7.65 -5.82 -11.10
C SER A 85 -6.79 -5.57 -9.85
N GLU A 86 -6.17 -4.40 -9.78
CA GLU A 86 -5.44 -3.96 -8.59
C GLU A 86 -6.29 -4.09 -7.32
N GLY A 87 -7.57 -3.71 -7.39
CA GLY A 87 -8.50 -3.82 -6.25
C GLY A 87 -8.69 -5.26 -5.78
N GLN A 88 -8.72 -6.24 -6.69
CA GLN A 88 -8.78 -7.65 -6.32
C GLN A 88 -7.47 -8.15 -5.73
N LEU A 89 -6.33 -7.68 -6.23
CA LEU A 89 -5.01 -8.06 -5.70
C LEU A 89 -4.79 -7.54 -4.27
N THR A 90 -5.41 -6.41 -3.93
CA THR A 90 -5.26 -5.76 -2.62
C THR A 90 -6.51 -5.85 -1.74
N ALA A 91 -7.49 -6.70 -2.11
CA ALA A 91 -8.76 -6.83 -1.40
C ALA A 91 -8.58 -7.22 0.08
N PHE A 92 -7.56 -8.03 0.37
CA PHE A 92 -7.17 -8.40 1.73
C PHE A 92 -6.95 -7.19 2.65
N GLY A 93 -6.59 -6.00 2.13
CA GLY A 93 -6.35 -4.81 2.93
C GLY A 93 -7.59 -4.34 3.71
N GLY A 94 -8.78 -4.46 3.12
CA GLY A 94 -10.04 -4.15 3.78
C GLY A 94 -10.36 -5.14 4.91
N VAL A 95 -10.26 -6.43 4.59
CA VAL A 95 -10.50 -7.54 5.53
C VAL A 95 -9.50 -7.52 6.69
N PHE A 96 -8.22 -7.27 6.38
CA PHE A 96 -7.16 -7.05 7.36
C PHE A 96 -7.53 -5.93 8.34
N ARG A 97 -8.00 -4.79 7.83
CA ARG A 97 -8.38 -3.66 8.68
C ARG A 97 -9.52 -4.02 9.62
N GLU A 98 -10.57 -4.65 9.11
CA GLU A 98 -11.73 -5.08 9.90
C GLU A 98 -11.34 -6.09 10.99
N TRP A 99 -10.55 -7.10 10.64
CA TRP A 99 -10.01 -8.08 11.57
C TRP A 99 -9.13 -7.44 12.65
N LEU A 100 -8.24 -6.53 12.25
CA LEU A 100 -7.34 -5.82 13.16
C LEU A 100 -8.09 -4.88 14.12
N THR A 101 -9.23 -4.33 13.72
CA THR A 101 -10.10 -3.54 14.62
C THR A 101 -11.10 -4.39 15.42
N GLY A 102 -11.11 -5.71 15.23
CA GLY A 102 -11.96 -6.62 16.01
C GLY A 102 -13.41 -6.69 15.53
N ALA A 103 -13.64 -6.55 14.23
CA ALA A 103 -14.97 -6.77 13.64
C ALA A 103 -15.50 -8.17 14.02
N PRO A 104 -16.75 -8.31 14.50
CA PRO A 104 -17.22 -9.56 15.12
C PRO A 104 -17.19 -10.80 14.21
N THR A 105 -17.26 -10.58 12.90
CA THR A 105 -17.37 -11.64 11.88
C THR A 105 -16.09 -11.85 11.07
N VAL A 106 -15.01 -11.13 11.38
CA VAL A 106 -13.78 -11.17 10.59
C VAL A 106 -12.62 -11.62 11.48
N GLY A 107 -12.04 -12.77 11.14
CA GLY A 107 -10.92 -13.39 11.81
C GLY A 107 -9.70 -13.54 10.89
N ALA A 108 -8.69 -14.24 11.40
CA ALA A 108 -7.53 -14.64 10.60
C ALA A 108 -7.91 -15.49 9.37
N PRO A 109 -8.86 -16.45 9.44
CA PRO A 109 -9.24 -17.26 8.27
C PRO A 109 -9.73 -16.43 7.07
N GLU A 110 -10.46 -15.33 7.30
CA GLU A 110 -10.94 -14.45 6.24
C GLU A 110 -9.80 -13.69 5.58
N VAL A 111 -8.82 -13.21 6.35
CA VAL A 111 -7.60 -12.60 5.81
C VAL A 111 -6.78 -13.62 5.03
N GLU A 112 -6.64 -14.83 5.55
CA GLU A 112 -5.91 -15.92 4.90
C GLU A 112 -6.59 -16.39 3.60
N ALA A 113 -7.93 -16.36 3.53
CA ALA A 113 -8.67 -16.66 2.31
C ALA A 113 -8.37 -15.65 1.20
N GLU A 114 -8.36 -14.35 1.52
CA GLU A 114 -7.97 -13.29 0.58
C GLU A 114 -6.48 -13.40 0.18
N LEU A 115 -5.60 -13.71 1.13
CA LEU A 115 -4.20 -14.00 0.80
C LEU A 115 -4.04 -15.27 -0.05
N GLY A 116 -4.96 -16.23 0.03
CA GLY A 116 -4.99 -17.40 -0.85
C GLY A 116 -5.16 -17.02 -2.32
N VAL A 117 -5.90 -15.94 -2.61
CA VAL A 117 -5.99 -15.37 -3.97
C VAL A 117 -4.63 -14.82 -4.40
N VAL A 118 -3.97 -14.04 -3.54
CA VAL A 118 -2.62 -13.50 -3.79
C VAL A 118 -1.59 -14.62 -3.97
N GLU A 119 -1.65 -15.68 -3.17
CA GLU A 119 -0.79 -16.85 -3.25
C GLU A 119 -0.94 -17.55 -4.60
N GLY A 120 -2.18 -17.78 -5.06
CA GLY A 120 -2.45 -18.39 -6.37
C GLY A 120 -1.90 -17.54 -7.52
N VAL A 121 -1.99 -16.21 -7.41
CA VAL A 121 -1.42 -15.26 -8.37
C VAL A 121 0.11 -15.38 -8.40
N LEU A 122 0.76 -15.34 -7.23
CA LEU A 122 2.21 -15.40 -7.13
C LEU A 122 2.76 -16.76 -7.60
N ALA A 123 2.07 -17.86 -7.27
CA ALA A 123 2.42 -19.21 -7.73
C ALA A 123 2.38 -19.32 -9.26
N GLN A 124 1.27 -18.91 -9.90
CA GLN A 124 1.15 -18.90 -11.36
C GLN A 124 2.21 -18.01 -12.02
N ASN A 125 2.50 -16.85 -11.43
CA ASN A 125 3.51 -15.95 -11.98
C ASN A 125 4.92 -16.55 -11.90
N ALA A 126 5.25 -17.29 -10.83
CA ALA A 126 6.53 -17.96 -10.66
C ALA A 126 6.77 -19.07 -11.70
N GLU A 127 5.72 -19.76 -12.16
CA GLU A 127 5.81 -20.75 -13.24
C GLU A 127 6.06 -20.10 -14.61
N LEU A 128 5.41 -18.97 -14.85
CA LEU A 128 5.41 -18.30 -16.15
C LEU A 128 6.61 -17.38 -16.36
N ARG A 129 7.25 -16.90 -15.27
CA ARG A 129 8.28 -15.87 -15.33
C ARG A 129 9.45 -16.14 -14.42
N LYS A 130 10.62 -15.71 -14.89
CA LYS A 130 11.83 -15.69 -14.07
C LYS A 130 11.87 -14.42 -13.21
N GLY A 131 12.03 -14.62 -11.92
CA GLY A 131 12.29 -13.57 -10.94
C GLY A 131 11.27 -13.55 -9.81
N PRO A 132 11.57 -12.83 -8.72
CA PRO A 132 10.79 -12.90 -7.48
C PRO A 132 9.50 -12.06 -7.49
N PHE A 133 9.27 -11.22 -8.51
CA PHE A 133 8.19 -10.22 -8.50
C PHE A 133 7.13 -10.46 -9.59
N LEU A 134 5.99 -9.78 -9.51
CA LEU A 134 4.95 -9.84 -10.55
C LEU A 134 5.47 -9.28 -11.90
N GLY A 135 6.41 -8.33 -11.84
CA GLY A 135 7.18 -7.85 -12.97
C GLY A 135 8.32 -8.78 -13.43
N GLY A 136 8.52 -9.93 -12.78
CA GLY A 136 9.62 -10.84 -12.97
C GLY A 136 10.83 -10.43 -12.14
N ARG A 137 11.88 -9.89 -12.78
CA ARG A 137 13.13 -9.50 -12.10
C ARG A 137 13.12 -8.10 -11.48
N ARG A 138 12.12 -7.28 -11.80
CA ARG A 138 11.96 -5.90 -11.32
C ARG A 138 10.53 -5.68 -10.91
N PHE A 139 10.29 -4.70 -10.04
CA PHE A 139 8.94 -4.29 -9.70
C PHE A 139 8.17 -3.77 -10.92
N CYS A 140 6.89 -4.13 -11.00
CA CYS A 140 5.91 -3.56 -11.89
C CYS A 140 4.85 -2.79 -11.09
N TRP A 141 3.85 -2.28 -11.80
CA TRP A 141 2.76 -1.49 -11.22
C TRP A 141 2.09 -2.20 -10.04
N GLU A 142 1.78 -3.48 -10.24
CA GLU A 142 1.08 -4.33 -9.29
C GLU A 142 1.93 -4.60 -8.03
N ASP A 143 3.25 -4.70 -8.19
CA ASP A 143 4.17 -4.86 -7.05
C ASP A 143 4.13 -3.63 -6.13
N LEU A 144 4.07 -2.42 -6.70
CA LEU A 144 3.99 -1.17 -5.92
C LEU A 144 2.70 -1.07 -5.09
N ALA A 145 1.62 -1.68 -5.54
CA ALA A 145 0.35 -1.69 -4.81
C ALA A 145 0.32 -2.76 -3.71
N LEU A 146 0.87 -3.94 -4.01
CA LEU A 146 0.79 -5.12 -3.15
C LEU A 146 1.81 -5.10 -2.01
N VAL A 147 3.07 -4.79 -2.31
CA VAL A 147 4.19 -4.89 -1.34
C VAL A 147 3.96 -4.06 -0.08
N PRO A 148 3.59 -2.76 -0.16
CA PRO A 148 3.34 -1.96 1.05
C PRO A 148 2.25 -2.55 1.94
N GLN A 149 1.17 -3.04 1.34
CA GLN A 149 0.03 -3.58 2.10
C GLN A 149 0.40 -4.91 2.77
N LEU A 150 1.12 -5.80 2.09
CA LEU A 150 1.63 -7.03 2.70
C LEU A 150 2.61 -6.76 3.85
N TYR A 151 3.48 -5.76 3.71
CA TYR A 151 4.41 -5.38 4.78
C TYR A 151 3.66 -4.85 6.02
N HIS A 152 2.66 -3.99 5.82
CA HIS A 152 1.88 -3.47 6.93
C HIS A 152 1.05 -4.56 7.62
N LEU A 153 0.45 -5.48 6.84
CA LEU A 153 -0.25 -6.64 7.37
C LEU A 153 0.67 -7.52 8.22
N GLU A 154 1.87 -7.84 7.73
CA GLU A 154 2.82 -8.68 8.46
C GLU A 154 3.22 -8.04 9.79
N VAL A 155 3.63 -6.76 9.79
CA VAL A 155 4.09 -6.08 11.01
C VAL A 155 2.96 -5.84 12.01
N ALA A 156 1.81 -5.33 11.55
CA ALA A 156 0.69 -5.04 12.45
C ALA A 156 -0.05 -6.32 12.89
N GLY A 157 -0.17 -7.32 12.00
CA GLY A 157 -0.74 -8.62 12.34
C GLY A 157 0.07 -9.34 13.41
N GLU A 158 1.41 -9.27 13.35
CA GLU A 158 2.27 -9.79 14.42
C GLU A 158 2.03 -9.04 15.73
N ALA A 159 2.09 -7.70 15.70
CA ALA A 159 2.02 -6.87 16.90
C ALA A 159 0.68 -6.94 17.65
N PHE A 160 -0.45 -6.97 16.93
CA PHE A 160 -1.78 -6.83 17.53
C PHE A 160 -2.62 -8.10 17.51
N ARG A 161 -2.18 -9.14 16.79
CA ARG A 161 -2.90 -10.41 16.66
C ARG A 161 -2.01 -11.64 16.86
N GLY A 162 -0.71 -11.48 17.09
CA GLY A 162 0.23 -12.59 17.21
C GLY A 162 0.29 -13.45 15.94
N TRP A 163 -0.03 -12.85 14.80
CA TRP A 163 -0.17 -13.54 13.52
C TRP A 163 1.06 -13.35 12.66
N ALA A 164 1.40 -14.38 11.90
CA ALA A 164 2.39 -14.32 10.85
C ALA A 164 1.83 -14.96 9.58
N ILE A 165 2.32 -14.55 8.41
CA ILE A 165 1.93 -15.15 7.14
C ILE A 165 2.10 -16.67 7.22
N PRO A 166 1.02 -17.47 7.08
CA PRO A 166 1.06 -18.90 7.30
C PRO A 166 2.08 -19.63 6.41
N PRO A 167 2.69 -20.73 6.89
CA PRO A 167 3.56 -21.57 6.07
C PRO A 167 2.87 -22.16 4.83
N SER A 168 1.54 -22.24 4.82
CA SER A 168 0.72 -22.65 3.67
C SER A 168 0.69 -21.64 2.53
N LEU A 169 1.25 -20.43 2.71
CA LEU A 169 1.39 -19.38 1.69
C LEU A 169 2.86 -19.14 1.31
N PRO A 170 3.57 -20.16 0.78
CA PRO A 170 5.01 -20.09 0.55
C PRO A 170 5.42 -19.02 -0.47
N HIS A 171 4.64 -18.79 -1.53
CA HIS A 171 4.99 -17.79 -2.55
C HIS A 171 4.84 -16.37 -1.99
N THR A 172 3.80 -16.11 -1.20
CA THR A 172 3.58 -14.83 -0.51
C THR A 172 4.73 -14.52 0.43
N ARG A 173 5.17 -15.50 1.24
CA ARG A 173 6.33 -15.35 2.13
C ARG A 173 7.62 -15.06 1.37
N ALA A 174 7.90 -15.82 0.31
CA ALA A 174 9.09 -15.63 -0.52
C ALA A 174 9.08 -14.27 -1.24
N TYR A 175 7.92 -13.88 -1.76
CA TYR A 175 7.69 -12.60 -2.44
C TYR A 175 7.98 -11.42 -1.52
N LEU A 176 7.36 -11.37 -0.34
CA LEU A 176 7.57 -10.28 0.62
C LEU A 176 9.02 -10.25 1.12
N ALA A 177 9.63 -11.41 1.38
CA ALA A 177 11.03 -11.50 1.79
C ALA A 177 12.00 -10.97 0.71
N ALA A 178 11.71 -11.19 -0.57
CA ALA A 178 12.48 -10.62 -1.67
C ALA A 178 12.22 -9.10 -1.79
N ALA A 179 10.96 -8.67 -1.74
CA ALA A 179 10.57 -7.27 -1.89
C ALA A 179 11.22 -6.37 -0.83
N LYS A 180 11.35 -6.86 0.41
CA LYS A 180 12.02 -6.14 1.52
C LYS A 180 13.50 -5.82 1.28
N ARG A 181 14.13 -6.47 0.30
CA ARG A 181 15.53 -6.23 -0.08
C ARG A 181 15.69 -5.21 -1.20
N GLU A 182 14.60 -4.85 -1.88
CA GLU A 182 14.65 -3.87 -2.96
C GLU A 182 14.92 -2.47 -2.41
N GLN A 183 15.76 -1.72 -3.12
CA GLN A 183 16.23 -0.42 -2.64
C GLN A 183 15.07 0.59 -2.50
N SER A 184 14.08 0.53 -3.39
CA SER A 184 12.87 1.36 -3.33
C SER A 184 12.03 1.05 -2.09
N PHE A 185 11.95 -0.23 -1.70
CA PHE A 185 11.32 -0.63 -0.44
C PHE A 185 12.12 -0.09 0.75
N VAL A 186 13.44 -0.34 0.79
CA VAL A 186 14.29 0.07 1.92
C VAL A 186 14.22 1.58 2.18
N LYS A 187 14.15 2.40 1.13
CA LYS A 187 14.05 3.87 1.26
C LYS A 187 12.68 4.38 1.67
N SER A 188 11.62 3.62 1.39
CA SER A 188 10.23 4.04 1.59
C SER A 188 9.58 3.42 2.82
N ALA A 189 10.05 2.25 3.27
CA ALA A 189 9.40 1.48 4.33
C ALA A 189 9.37 2.27 5.65
N PRO A 190 8.20 2.36 6.30
CA PRO A 190 8.14 2.83 7.68
C PRO A 190 8.83 1.84 8.63
N SER A 191 9.34 2.36 9.74
CA SER A 191 9.85 1.51 10.82
C SER A 191 8.69 0.72 11.45
N ALA A 192 8.99 -0.44 12.04
CA ALA A 192 7.99 -1.22 12.78
C ALA A 192 7.33 -0.37 13.88
N ALA A 193 8.10 0.44 14.61
CA ALA A 193 7.58 1.36 15.62
C ALA A 193 6.57 2.38 15.05
N SER A 194 6.81 2.87 13.83
CA SER A 194 5.86 3.76 13.15
C SER A 194 4.56 3.03 12.80
N ILE A 195 4.65 1.81 12.26
CA ILE A 195 3.48 0.96 11.97
C ILE A 195 2.71 0.65 13.27
N HIS A 196 3.40 0.27 14.35
CA HIS A 196 2.76 0.01 15.65
C HIS A 196 2.03 1.24 16.18
N ALA A 197 2.66 2.42 16.16
CA ALA A 197 2.01 3.64 16.59
C ALA A 197 0.79 3.99 15.72
N GLY A 198 0.89 3.75 14.42
CA GLY A 198 -0.17 3.93 13.44
C GLY A 198 -1.41 3.08 13.67
N TYR A 199 -1.22 1.78 13.56
CA TYR A 199 -2.27 0.79 13.71
C TYR A 199 -2.74 0.60 15.15
N GLY A 200 -1.90 0.89 16.15
CA GLY A 200 -2.30 0.85 17.56
C GLY A 200 -3.46 1.79 17.84
N ARG A 201 -3.41 3.03 17.32
CA ARG A 201 -4.53 3.97 17.39
C ARG A 201 -5.77 3.44 16.67
N LEU A 202 -5.60 2.85 15.49
CA LEU A 202 -6.72 2.26 14.75
C LEU A 202 -7.41 1.14 15.54
N VAL A 203 -6.64 0.34 16.28
CA VAL A 203 -7.15 -0.73 17.16
C VAL A 203 -7.86 -0.16 18.38
N GLU A 204 -7.32 0.91 18.98
CA GLU A 204 -7.86 1.55 20.20
C GLU A 204 -9.11 2.40 19.91
N ASP A 205 -9.05 3.26 18.89
CA ASP A 205 -10.06 4.27 18.58
C ASP A 205 -11.14 3.76 17.60
N GLY A 206 -10.89 2.61 16.96
CA GLY A 206 -11.69 2.13 15.83
C GLY A 206 -11.40 2.90 14.53
N PRO A 207 -12.10 2.56 13.42
CA PRO A 207 -11.95 3.31 12.17
C PRO A 207 -12.40 4.76 12.33
N GLU A 208 -11.67 5.72 11.73
CA GLU A 208 -12.06 7.14 11.71
C GLU A 208 -13.53 7.26 11.25
N VAL A 209 -14.39 7.74 12.16
CA VAL A 209 -15.74 8.16 11.82
C VAL A 209 -15.60 9.48 11.09
N VAL A 210 -15.84 9.48 9.77
CA VAL A 210 -16.04 10.72 9.03
C VAL A 210 -17.35 11.30 9.56
N THR A 211 -17.26 12.17 10.56
CA THR A 211 -18.36 13.05 10.90
C THR A 211 -18.47 14.04 9.75
N ASP A 212 -19.54 13.93 8.96
CA ASP A 212 -19.91 15.00 8.04
C ASP A 212 -19.83 16.32 8.81
N LEU A 213 -19.11 17.29 8.23
CA LEU A 213 -19.15 18.66 8.75
C LEU A 213 -20.64 19.04 8.85
N PRO A 214 -21.12 19.51 10.02
CA PRO A 214 -22.49 20.01 10.08
C PRO A 214 -22.63 21.06 8.99
N ASP A 215 -23.70 20.98 8.20
CA ASP A 215 -24.05 21.99 7.22
C ASP A 215 -24.10 23.36 7.91
N ILE A 216 -23.01 24.10 7.89
CA ILE A 216 -22.99 25.51 8.28
C ILE A 216 -23.53 26.26 7.06
N ILE A 217 -24.85 26.27 6.95
CA ILE A 217 -25.58 27.27 6.19
C ILE A 217 -25.68 28.51 7.08
N GLU A 218 -24.97 29.57 6.71
CA GLU A 218 -25.40 30.96 6.90
C GLU A 218 -25.38 31.69 5.55
#